data_AF-A0A1G8P472-F1
#
_entry.id   AF-A0A1G8P472-F1
#
_cell.length_a   1.000
_cell.length_b   1.000
_cell.length_c   1.000
_cell.angle_alpha   90.00
_cell.angle_beta   90.00
_cell.angle_gamma   90.00
#
_symmetry.space_group_name_H-M   'P 1'
#
loop_
_entity.id
_entity.type
_entity.pdbx_description
1 polymer ?
#
loop_
_entity_poly.entity_id
_entity_poly.type
_entity_poly.pdbx_seq_one_letter_code
_entity_poly.pdbx_strand_id
1 'polypeptide(L)'
;MDYLANPAVGNLVQMFLAIVTVAGLWVALLNGKKDRATAMALAVDDRRAADERADSDRREATGAMEDERAFLREQTQLQMQLDHALKIVQTAENYPRSDFNTMKHWGLSIKASVIVLGKDLVPQAWSVFVDHQHRWEDIREEVLLEINNVAVETSRTLNCPSCYHVHRRL
;
A
#
# COMPACT_ATOMS: atom_id res chain seq x y z
N MET A 1 36.32 72.09 -47.57
CA MET A 1 36.09 70.63 -47.61
C MET A 1 37.44 69.95 -47.82
N ASP A 2 37.59 68.71 -47.37
CA ASP A 2 38.81 67.86 -47.47
C ASP A 2 39.68 67.68 -46.21
N TYR A 3 39.04 67.58 -45.04
CA TYR A 3 39.65 66.90 -43.87
C TYR A 3 39.38 65.38 -43.84
N LEU A 4 38.63 64.85 -44.82
CA LEU A 4 38.25 63.44 -44.92
C LEU A 4 39.17 62.60 -45.83
N ALA A 5 40.21 63.18 -46.44
CA ALA A 5 41.20 62.48 -47.26
C ALA A 5 42.55 62.30 -46.55
N ASN A 6 42.62 62.42 -45.22
CA ASN A 6 43.85 62.15 -44.48
C ASN A 6 43.89 60.67 -44.07
N PRO A 7 44.80 59.84 -44.65
CA PRO A 7 44.88 58.41 -44.38
C PRO A 7 45.11 58.10 -42.89
N ALA A 8 45.67 59.04 -42.12
CA ALA A 8 45.81 58.90 -40.68
C ALA A 8 44.47 58.88 -39.92
N VAL A 9 43.47 59.65 -40.36
CA VAL A 9 42.13 59.70 -39.73
C VAL A 9 41.33 58.44 -40.07
N GLY A 10 41.43 57.96 -41.31
CA GLY A 10 40.84 56.68 -41.72
C GLY A 10 41.40 55.50 -40.92
N ASN A 11 42.72 55.45 -40.73
CA ASN A 11 43.37 54.42 -39.92
C ASN A 11 42.96 54.47 -38.44
N LEU A 12 42.80 55.67 -37.87
CA LEU A 12 42.32 55.85 -36.48
C LEU A 12 40.88 55.35 -36.29
N VAL A 13 39.98 55.69 -37.22
CA VAL A 13 38.59 55.21 -37.19
C VAL A 13 38.52 53.69 -37.37
N GLN A 14 39.36 53.13 -38.25
CA GLN A 14 39.44 51.70 -38.47
C GLN A 14 40.01 50.94 -37.26
N MET A 15 41.04 51.49 -36.58
CA MET A 15 41.54 50.95 -35.31
C MET A 15 40.47 51.00 -34.22
N PHE A 16 39.74 52.11 -34.10
CA PHE A 16 38.69 52.25 -33.11
C PHE A 16 37.55 51.23 -33.33
N LEU A 17 37.10 51.07 -34.57
CA LEU A 17 36.12 50.04 -34.96
C LEU A 17 36.61 48.61 -34.64
N ALA A 18 37.89 48.33 -34.89
CA ALA A 18 38.50 47.03 -34.55
C ALA A 18 38.51 46.78 -33.03
N ILE A 19 38.85 47.79 -32.22
CA ILE A 19 38.83 47.68 -30.75
C ILE A 19 37.40 47.45 -30.25
N VAL A 20 36.42 48.19 -30.77
CA VAL A 20 35.01 48.06 -30.35
C VAL A 20 34.43 46.69 -30.73
N THR A 21 34.76 46.19 -31.93
CA THR A 21 34.31 44.85 -32.36
C THR A 21 34.95 43.73 -31.53
N VAL A 22 36.24 43.83 -31.20
CA VAL A 22 36.91 42.87 -30.31
C VAL A 22 36.33 42.95 -28.89
N ALA A 23 36.10 44.14 -28.34
CA ALA A 23 35.47 44.31 -27.04
C ALA A 23 34.04 43.74 -27.01
N GLY A 24 33.25 43.97 -28.07
CA GLY A 24 31.91 43.39 -28.24
C GLY A 24 31.93 41.86 -28.28
N LEU A 25 32.89 41.27 -28.99
CA LEU A 25 33.09 39.81 -29.05
C LEU A 25 33.42 39.23 -27.67
N TRP A 26 34.28 39.90 -26.89
CA TRP A 26 34.62 39.48 -25.53
C TRP A 26 33.43 39.51 -24.59
N VAL A 27 32.62 40.58 -24.62
CA VAL A 27 31.41 40.69 -23.80
C VAL A 27 30.39 39.61 -24.19
N ALA A 28 30.21 39.34 -25.49
CA ALA A 28 29.32 38.28 -25.95
C ALA A 28 29.78 36.88 -25.48
N LEU A 29 31.09 36.60 -25.53
CA LEU A 29 31.65 35.33 -25.04
C LEU A 29 31.49 35.17 -23.52
N LEU A 30 31.67 36.24 -22.75
CA LEU A 30 31.50 36.22 -21.30
C LEU A 30 30.03 36.00 -20.91
N ASN A 31 29.10 36.72 -21.56
CA ASN A 31 27.67 36.53 -21.33
C ASN A 31 27.21 35.14 -21.73
N GLY A 32 27.63 34.63 -22.90
CA GLY A 32 27.30 33.28 -23.34
C GLY A 32 27.80 32.18 -22.38
N LYS A 33 28.98 32.34 -21.78
CA LYS A 33 29.47 31.44 -20.72
C LYS A 33 28.63 31.52 -19.45
N LYS A 34 28.27 32.72 -19.01
CA LYS A 34 27.45 32.95 -17.81
C LYS A 34 26.05 32.37 -17.97
N ASP A 35 25.41 32.59 -19.11
CA ASP A 35 24.07 32.10 -19.41
C ASP A 35 24.05 30.57 -19.44
N ARG A 36 25.07 29.96 -20.07
CA ARG A 36 25.22 28.50 -20.08
C ARG A 36 25.43 27.92 -18.68
N ALA A 37 26.26 28.56 -17.86
CA ALA A 37 26.49 28.13 -16.48
C ALA A 37 25.22 28.25 -15.62
N THR A 38 24.46 29.33 -15.81
CA THR A 38 23.20 29.58 -15.08
C THR A 38 22.12 28.59 -15.50
N ALA A 39 21.98 28.33 -16.80
CA ALA A 39 21.06 27.33 -17.32
C ALA A 39 21.42 25.91 -16.85
N MET A 40 22.71 25.57 -16.80
CA MET A 40 23.16 24.29 -16.25
C MET A 40 22.88 24.17 -14.76
N ALA A 41 23.10 25.23 -13.98
CA ALA A 41 22.80 25.23 -12.55
C ALA A 41 21.30 25.03 -12.29
N LEU A 42 20.45 25.74 -13.05
CA LEU A 42 18.99 25.62 -12.93
C LEU A 42 18.51 24.22 -13.35
N ALA A 43 19.06 23.65 -14.41
CA ALA A 43 18.74 22.28 -14.84
C ALA A 43 19.19 21.21 -13.85
N VAL A 44 20.30 21.43 -13.13
CA VAL A 44 20.76 20.52 -12.06
C VAL A 44 19.84 20.61 -10.84
N ASP A 45 19.42 21.82 -10.47
CA ASP A 45 18.50 22.04 -9.36
C ASP A 45 17.11 21.43 -9.64
N ASP A 46 16.59 21.64 -10.85
CA ASP A 46 15.33 21.03 -11.29
C ASP A 46 15.38 19.49 -11.26
N ARG A 47 16.51 18.90 -11.67
CA ARG A 47 16.71 17.44 -11.59
C ARG A 47 16.73 16.95 -10.14
N ARG A 48 17.45 17.65 -9.26
CA ARG A 48 17.48 17.29 -7.84
C ARG A 48 16.10 17.39 -7.20
N ALA A 49 15.39 18.48 -7.45
CA ALA A 49 14.03 18.66 -6.94
C ALA A 49 13.06 17.61 -7.50
N ALA A 50 13.24 17.18 -8.75
CA ALA A 50 12.46 16.09 -9.33
C ALA A 50 12.79 14.74 -8.70
N ASP A 51 14.07 14.43 -8.48
CA ASP A 51 14.53 13.20 -7.83
C ASP A 51 14.03 13.13 -6.37
N GLU A 52 14.09 14.25 -5.62
CA GLU A 52 13.57 14.33 -4.25
C GLU A 52 12.05 14.08 -4.17
N ARG A 53 11.28 14.66 -5.10
CA ARG A 53 9.83 14.38 -5.18
C ARG A 53 9.56 12.93 -5.54
N ALA A 54 10.27 12.39 -6.53
CA ALA A 54 10.11 10.99 -6.93
C ALA A 54 10.43 10.02 -5.79
N ASP A 55 11.45 10.31 -4.98
CA ASP A 55 11.77 9.50 -3.80
C ASP A 55 10.74 9.65 -2.68
N SER A 56 10.17 10.85 -2.48
CA SER A 56 9.04 11.05 -1.57
C SER A 56 7.83 10.24 -2.01
N ASP A 57 7.44 10.34 -3.28
CA ASP A 57 6.31 9.62 -3.87
C ASP A 57 6.51 8.11 -3.75
N ARG A 58 7.73 7.61 -3.96
CA ARG A 58 8.06 6.18 -3.77
C ARG A 58 7.86 5.73 -2.34
N ARG A 59 8.27 6.53 -1.35
CA ARG A 59 8.11 6.19 0.07
C ARG A 59 6.64 6.18 0.46
N GLU A 60 5.89 7.21 0.04
CA GLU A 60 4.45 7.28 0.29
C GLU A 60 3.69 6.12 -0.38
N ALA A 61 4.02 5.81 -1.63
CA ALA A 61 3.43 4.67 -2.34
C ALA A 61 3.78 3.34 -1.66
N THR A 62 5.03 3.17 -1.19
CA THR A 62 5.44 1.95 -0.50
C THR A 62 4.69 1.78 0.82
N GLY A 63 4.56 2.86 1.61
CA GLY A 63 3.78 2.85 2.85
C GLY A 63 2.30 2.49 2.59
N ALA A 64 1.67 3.15 1.62
CA ALA A 64 0.29 2.86 1.26
C ALA A 64 0.07 1.40 0.81
N MET A 65 1.03 0.80 0.10
CA MET A 65 0.97 -0.62 -0.29
C MET A 65 1.13 -1.57 0.89
N GLU A 66 1.94 -1.22 1.89
CA GLU A 66 2.11 -2.02 3.10
C GLU A 66 0.84 -2.02 3.95
N ASP A 67 0.21 -0.86 4.12
CA ASP A 67 -1.06 -0.71 4.83
C ASP A 67 -2.18 -1.49 4.11
N GLU A 68 -2.25 -1.40 2.78
CA GLU A 68 -3.21 -2.17 1.98
C GLU A 68 -2.99 -3.68 2.14
N ARG A 69 -1.73 -4.15 2.17
CA ARG A 69 -1.43 -5.57 2.42
C ARG A 69 -1.82 -6.00 3.82
N ALA A 70 -1.59 -5.18 4.84
CA ALA A 70 -2.00 -5.47 6.21
C ALA A 70 -3.52 -5.62 6.29
N PHE A 71 -4.25 -4.68 5.69
CA PHE A 71 -5.71 -4.71 5.60
C PHE A 71 -6.24 -5.96 4.87
N LEU A 72 -5.67 -6.30 3.71
CA LEU A 72 -6.10 -7.48 2.96
C LEU A 72 -5.84 -8.78 3.73
N ARG A 73 -4.76 -8.85 4.51
CA ARG A 73 -4.48 -10.01 5.40
C ARG A 73 -5.54 -10.13 6.48
N GLU A 74 -5.90 -9.02 7.13
CA GLU A 74 -6.94 -8.99 8.15
C GLU A 74 -8.30 -9.41 7.56
N GLN A 75 -8.69 -8.86 6.41
CA GLN A 75 -9.92 -9.27 5.72
C GLN A 75 -9.92 -10.75 5.35
N THR A 76 -8.79 -11.27 4.85
CA THR A 76 -8.67 -12.69 4.51
C THR A 76 -8.82 -13.57 5.75
N GLN A 77 -8.25 -13.17 6.88
CA GLN A 77 -8.38 -13.88 8.14
C GLN A 77 -9.83 -13.89 8.64
N LEU A 78 -10.52 -12.74 8.61
CA LEU A 78 -11.93 -12.65 9.00
C LEU A 78 -12.80 -13.50 8.06
N GLN A 79 -12.54 -13.48 6.75
CA GLN A 79 -13.28 -14.30 5.79
C GLN A 79 -13.07 -15.80 6.04
N MET A 80 -11.84 -16.21 6.37
CA MET A 80 -11.53 -17.59 6.76
C MET A 80 -12.27 -18.00 8.04
N GLN A 81 -12.29 -17.15 9.06
CA GLN A 81 -13.03 -17.40 10.30
C GLN A 81 -14.53 -17.57 10.03
N LEU A 82 -15.12 -16.71 9.21
CA LEU A 82 -16.53 -16.80 8.82
C LEU A 82 -16.83 -18.11 8.08
N ASP A 83 -15.98 -18.50 7.12
CA ASP A 83 -16.16 -19.74 6.35
C ASP A 83 -16.13 -20.98 7.27
N HIS A 84 -15.17 -21.04 8.19
CA HIS A 84 -15.08 -22.15 9.14
C HIS A 84 -16.25 -22.18 10.12
N ALA A 85 -16.72 -21.02 10.60
CA ALA A 85 -17.89 -20.94 11.46
C ALA A 85 -19.15 -21.43 10.73
N LEU A 86 -19.40 -20.95 9.51
CA LEU A 86 -20.53 -21.37 8.69
C LEU A 86 -20.47 -22.87 8.37
N LYS A 87 -19.28 -23.39 8.06
CA LYS A 87 -19.08 -24.82 7.83
C LYS A 87 -19.45 -25.64 9.07
N ILE A 88 -19.10 -25.19 10.27
CA ILE A 88 -19.49 -25.88 11.51
C ILE A 88 -21.02 -25.88 11.66
N VAL A 89 -21.68 -24.74 11.46
CA VAL A 89 -23.16 -24.65 11.54
C VAL A 89 -23.82 -25.60 10.55
N GLN A 90 -23.42 -25.54 9.27
CA GLN A 90 -23.95 -26.41 8.22
C GLN A 90 -23.73 -27.90 8.52
N THR A 91 -22.55 -28.24 9.04
CA THR A 91 -22.20 -29.62 9.39
C THR A 91 -22.99 -30.09 10.62
N ALA A 92 -23.23 -29.22 11.60
CA ALA A 92 -23.95 -29.54 12.82
C ALA A 92 -25.48 -29.61 12.62
N GLU A 93 -26.04 -28.85 11.69
CA GLU A 93 -27.46 -28.95 11.29
C GLU A 93 -27.74 -30.25 10.55
N ASN A 94 -26.86 -30.64 9.62
CA ASN A 94 -27.02 -31.84 8.79
C ASN A 94 -26.37 -33.10 9.40
N TYR A 95 -26.05 -33.07 10.70
CA TYR A 95 -25.28 -34.13 11.35
C TYR A 95 -26.03 -35.48 11.29
N PRO A 96 -25.43 -36.54 10.70
CA PRO A 96 -26.09 -37.83 10.53
C PRO A 96 -26.35 -38.51 11.88
N ARG A 97 -27.47 -39.25 12.00
CA ARG A 97 -27.86 -39.94 13.25
C ARG A 97 -27.67 -41.46 13.22
N SER A 98 -27.58 -42.07 12.03
CA SER A 98 -27.64 -43.53 11.88
C SER A 98 -26.38 -44.16 11.30
N ASP A 99 -25.53 -43.40 10.59
CA ASP A 99 -24.31 -43.92 9.98
C ASP A 99 -23.05 -43.47 10.76
N PHE A 100 -22.45 -44.42 11.45
CA PHE A 100 -21.26 -44.21 12.28
C PHE A 100 -20.05 -43.68 11.49
N ASN A 101 -19.83 -44.15 10.26
CA ASN A 101 -18.69 -43.72 9.46
C ASN A 101 -18.85 -42.26 9.02
N THR A 102 -20.07 -41.89 8.62
CA THR A 102 -20.38 -40.51 8.25
C THR A 102 -20.34 -39.59 9.48
N MET A 103 -20.86 -40.02 10.64
CA MET A 103 -20.72 -39.28 11.91
C MET A 103 -19.26 -39.01 12.25
N LYS A 104 -18.39 -40.02 12.16
CA LYS A 104 -16.96 -39.87 12.42
C LYS A 104 -16.30 -38.87 11.47
N HIS A 105 -16.62 -38.93 10.17
CA HIS A 105 -16.06 -38.01 9.20
C HIS A 105 -16.51 -36.56 9.46
N TRP A 106 -17.78 -36.36 9.80
CA TRP A 106 -18.35 -35.05 10.09
C TRP A 106 -17.80 -34.47 11.40
N GLY A 107 -17.65 -35.30 12.44
CA GLY A 107 -16.98 -34.92 13.68
C GLY A 107 -15.52 -34.50 13.46
N LEU A 108 -14.79 -35.18 12.57
CA LEU A 108 -13.43 -34.76 12.17
C LEU A 108 -13.43 -33.43 11.41
N SER A 109 -14.41 -33.19 10.53
CA SER A 109 -14.57 -31.93 9.82
C SER A 109 -14.82 -30.76 10.77
N ILE A 110 -15.73 -30.93 11.74
CA ILE A 110 -16.00 -29.93 12.78
C ILE A 110 -14.74 -29.69 13.62
N LYS A 111 -14.07 -30.75 14.08
CA LYS A 111 -12.83 -30.66 14.85
C LYS A 111 -11.75 -29.86 14.11
N ALA A 112 -11.57 -30.10 12.81
CA ALA A 112 -10.61 -29.36 12.01
C ALA A 112 -10.93 -27.86 11.96
N SER A 113 -12.20 -27.49 11.75
CA SER A 113 -12.62 -26.08 11.79
C SER A 113 -12.46 -25.45 13.17
N VAL A 114 -12.77 -26.17 14.24
CA VAL A 114 -12.57 -25.69 15.63
C VAL A 114 -11.10 -25.43 15.93
N ILE A 115 -10.19 -26.28 15.44
CA ILE A 115 -8.74 -26.07 15.59
C ILE A 115 -8.29 -24.79 14.86
N VAL A 116 -8.82 -24.54 13.66
CA VAL A 116 -8.50 -23.34 12.88
C VAL A 116 -9.00 -22.07 13.58
N LEU A 117 -10.22 -22.10 14.12
CA LEU A 117 -10.78 -20.96 14.87
C LEU A 117 -10.05 -20.74 16.20
N GLY A 118 -9.61 -21.81 16.85
CA GLY A 118 -8.86 -21.74 18.10
C GLY A 118 -9.76 -21.62 19.34
N LYS A 119 -9.16 -21.90 20.51
CA LYS A 119 -9.86 -21.96 21.79
C LYS A 119 -10.46 -20.62 22.23
N ASP A 120 -9.81 -19.52 21.91
CA ASP A 120 -10.21 -18.19 22.37
C ASP A 120 -11.51 -17.71 21.70
N LEU A 121 -11.73 -18.10 20.43
CA LEU A 121 -12.92 -17.74 19.68
C LEU A 121 -14.08 -18.71 19.90
N VAL A 122 -13.81 -19.99 20.12
CA VAL A 122 -14.85 -21.03 20.23
C VAL A 122 -14.60 -21.99 21.42
N PRO A 123 -14.57 -21.47 22.66
CA PRO A 123 -14.22 -22.26 23.84
C PRO A 123 -15.19 -23.43 24.11
N GLN A 124 -16.49 -23.27 23.87
CA GLN A 124 -17.45 -24.36 24.07
C GLN A 124 -17.25 -25.46 23.04
N ALA A 125 -17.12 -25.11 21.76
CA ALA A 125 -16.81 -26.07 20.70
C ALA A 125 -15.48 -26.79 20.96
N TRP A 126 -14.47 -26.05 21.43
CA TRP A 126 -13.17 -26.61 21.81
C TRP A 126 -13.31 -27.66 22.92
N SER A 127 -14.12 -27.37 23.94
CA SER A 127 -14.34 -28.29 25.07
C SER A 127 -14.96 -29.63 24.63
N VAL A 128 -15.79 -29.64 23.59
CA VAL A 128 -16.44 -30.85 23.04
C VAL A 128 -15.50 -31.62 22.12
N PHE A 129 -14.96 -30.94 21.10
CA PHE A 129 -14.31 -31.61 19.96
C PHE A 129 -12.80 -31.80 20.13
N VAL A 130 -12.18 -31.02 21.02
CA VAL A 130 -10.72 -31.06 21.27
C VAL A 130 -10.42 -31.61 22.66
N ASP A 131 -10.92 -30.96 23.71
CA ASP A 131 -10.60 -31.33 25.10
C ASP A 131 -11.46 -32.49 25.63
N HIS A 132 -12.58 -32.81 24.96
CA HIS A 132 -13.53 -33.88 25.33
C HIS A 132 -14.06 -33.79 26.76
N GLN A 133 -14.21 -32.57 27.29
CA GLN A 133 -14.72 -32.30 28.64
C GLN A 133 -16.24 -32.45 28.72
N HIS A 134 -16.93 -32.15 27.62
CA HIS A 134 -18.38 -32.23 27.51
C HIS A 134 -18.78 -33.15 26.35
N ARG A 135 -19.95 -33.78 26.47
CA ARG A 135 -20.55 -34.51 25.36
C ARG A 135 -21.28 -33.53 24.44
N TRP A 136 -21.18 -33.78 23.14
CA TRP A 136 -21.87 -32.98 22.13
C TRP A 136 -23.37 -32.89 22.39
N GLU A 137 -24.01 -33.99 22.81
CA GLU A 137 -25.45 -34.02 23.05
C GLU A 137 -25.91 -33.07 24.16
N ASP A 138 -25.05 -32.82 25.16
CA ASP A 138 -25.42 -32.09 26.37
C ASP A 138 -25.33 -30.57 26.17
N ILE A 139 -24.39 -30.10 25.34
CA ILE A 139 -24.12 -28.67 25.13
C ILE A 139 -24.27 -28.23 23.67
N ARG A 140 -24.96 -29.02 22.85
CA ARG A 140 -25.14 -28.75 21.41
C ARG A 140 -25.67 -27.34 21.12
N GLU A 141 -26.70 -26.91 21.85
CA GLU A 141 -27.33 -25.60 21.64
C GLU A 141 -26.37 -24.46 21.98
N GLU A 142 -25.59 -24.60 23.06
CA GLU A 142 -24.58 -23.63 23.48
C GLU A 142 -23.47 -23.50 22.44
N VAL A 143 -22.97 -24.63 21.92
CA VAL A 143 -21.96 -24.63 20.85
C VAL A 143 -22.52 -23.99 19.58
N LEU A 144 -23.75 -24.34 19.18
CA LEU A 144 -24.35 -23.73 17.98
C LEU A 144 -24.56 -22.22 18.13
N LEU A 145 -24.97 -21.77 19.31
CA LEU A 145 -25.12 -20.35 19.62
C LEU A 145 -23.78 -19.62 19.58
N GLU A 146 -22.74 -20.20 20.17
CA GLU A 146 -21.36 -19.67 20.13
C GLU A 146 -20.87 -19.48 18.69
N ILE A 147 -20.94 -20.54 17.88
CA ILE A 147 -20.49 -20.49 16.49
C ILE A 147 -21.30 -19.47 15.67
N ASN A 148 -22.61 -19.39 15.89
CA ASN A 148 -23.46 -18.42 15.21
C ASN A 148 -23.11 -16.98 15.62
N ASN A 149 -22.83 -16.74 16.89
CA ASN A 149 -22.38 -15.42 17.36
C ASN A 149 -21.05 -15.03 16.69
N VAL A 150 -20.09 -15.95 16.62
CA VAL A 150 -18.82 -15.73 15.90
C VAL A 150 -19.08 -15.40 14.42
N ALA A 151 -19.96 -16.15 13.76
CA ALA A 151 -20.29 -15.91 12.35
C ALA A 151 -20.94 -14.52 12.14
N VAL A 152 -21.89 -14.14 13.00
CA VAL A 152 -22.57 -12.84 12.93
C VAL A 152 -21.61 -11.69 13.21
N GLU A 153 -20.78 -11.80 14.25
CA GLU A 153 -19.79 -10.78 14.62
C GLU A 153 -18.74 -10.59 13.53
N THR A 154 -18.19 -11.69 13.01
CA THR A 154 -17.23 -11.67 11.91
C THR A 154 -17.85 -11.08 10.64
N SER A 155 -19.09 -11.46 10.32
CA SER A 155 -19.81 -10.90 9.16
C SER A 155 -20.06 -9.39 9.28
N ARG A 156 -20.40 -8.90 10.48
CA ARG A 156 -20.56 -7.46 10.74
C ARG A 156 -19.25 -6.72 10.57
N THR A 157 -18.16 -7.30 11.06
CA THR A 157 -16.81 -6.70 10.96
C THR A 157 -16.36 -6.64 9.50
N LEU A 158 -16.57 -7.70 8.73
CA LEU A 158 -16.28 -7.75 7.29
C LEU A 158 -17.08 -6.71 6.49
N ASN A 159 -18.35 -6.51 6.83
CA ASN A 159 -19.25 -5.59 6.12
C ASN A 159 -19.14 -4.13 6.60
N CYS A 160 -18.23 -3.80 7.52
CA CYS A 160 -18.10 -2.46 8.07
C CYS A 160 -17.36 -1.51 7.09
N PRO A 161 -18.04 -0.58 6.41
CA PRO A 161 -17.40 0.27 5.40
C PRO A 161 -16.45 1.30 6.01
N SER A 162 -16.68 1.68 7.28
CA SER A 162 -15.85 2.65 8.00
C SER A 162 -14.52 2.06 8.45
N CYS A 163 -14.42 0.74 8.67
CA CYS A 163 -13.14 0.08 9.02
C CYS A 163 -12.10 0.28 7.92
N TYR A 164 -12.49 0.21 6.63
CA TYR A 164 -11.61 0.48 5.49
C TYR A 164 -10.99 1.89 5.51
N HIS A 165 -11.76 2.89 5.94
CA HIS A 165 -11.32 4.29 5.93
C HIS A 165 -10.48 4.70 7.14
N VAL A 166 -10.55 3.95 8.26
CA VAL A 166 -9.75 4.23 9.46
C VAL A 166 -8.30 3.81 9.26
N HIS A 167 -8.03 2.69 8.58
CA HIS A 167 -6.66 2.24 8.30
C HIS A 167 -5.90 3.12 7.30
N ARG A 168 -6.60 3.95 6.50
CA ARG A 168 -5.95 4.89 5.56
C ARG A 168 -5.54 6.21 6.21
N ARG A 169 -5.96 6.49 7.45
CA ARG A 169 -5.78 7.78 8.14
C ARG A 169 -4.84 7.74 9.34
N LEU A 170 -4.42 6.56 9.78
CA LEU A 170 -3.43 6.35 10.84
C LEU A 170 -2.09 6.02 10.22
#